data_AF-A0A9Q0R9Z0-F1
#
_entry.id   AF-A0A9Q0R9Z0-F1
#
_cell.length_a   1.000
_cell.length_b   1.000
_cell.length_c   1.000
_cell.angle_alpha   90.00
_cell.angle_beta   90.00
_cell.angle_gamma   90.00
#
_symmetry.space_group_name_H-M   'P 1'
#
loop_
_entity.id
_entity.type
_entity.pdbx_description
1 polymer ?
#
loop_
_entity_poly.entity_id
_entity_poly.type
_entity_poly.pdbx_seq_one_letter_code
_entity_poly.pdbx_strand_id
1 'polypeptide(L)'
;MENKQKINKNNLEEDLIENKQKINKNNLENDLENDSQSDSQYNVKRPKIELKSKNKEIEKQFDNFEWKFEETIMILNYKTPSSSSKIASFDLDHTLVKPKSGGIFPKDSFDWEILYNVIYQKLQLFYSKGFKIVIFTNQSEIRRKGTFEMVKNRIEHFASTLNHPIQVFVSLEKDKFRKPSIKMWNYLENEENEEIRIDLKKSFFVGDAAGRKKDFSNSDLKFAENIGIEFYTPEQFFLDEPKPKPKIIQTDIRDFFIPKKTNSKKK
;
A
#
# COMPACT_ATOMS: atom_id res chain seq x y z
N MET A 1 -42.98 6.06 34.89
CA MET A 1 -44.21 5.90 34.10
C MET A 1 -43.94 6.55 32.76
N GLU A 2 -43.08 5.97 31.92
CA GLU A 2 -43.43 5.00 30.88
C GLU A 2 -44.60 5.47 29.99
N ASN A 3 -44.28 5.95 28.78
CA ASN A 3 -45.06 5.58 27.61
C ASN A 3 -44.18 5.51 26.36
N LYS A 4 -44.35 4.37 25.68
CA LYS A 4 -43.55 3.82 24.59
C LYS A 4 -43.93 4.46 23.25
N GLN A 5 -42.95 4.74 22.39
CA GLN A 5 -43.15 4.75 20.94
C GLN A 5 -42.14 3.80 20.30
N LYS A 6 -42.66 2.63 19.88
CA LYS A 6 -42.06 1.72 18.91
C LYS A 6 -42.16 2.38 17.54
N ILE A 7 -41.05 2.55 16.84
CA ILE A 7 -41.04 2.82 15.40
C ILE A 7 -40.57 1.54 14.69
N ASN A 8 -41.43 1.07 13.79
CA ASN A 8 -41.32 -0.13 12.98
C ASN A 8 -40.12 -0.03 12.01
N LYS A 9 -39.22 -1.01 12.11
CA LYS A 9 -38.46 -1.51 10.96
C LYS A 9 -39.45 -2.36 10.15
N ASN A 10 -39.86 -1.91 8.97
CA ASN A 10 -40.46 -2.79 7.94
C ASN A 10 -40.66 -2.16 6.54
N ASN A 11 -40.13 -0.97 6.23
CA ASN A 11 -40.30 -0.36 4.89
C ASN A 11 -38.98 -0.20 4.10
N LEU A 12 -38.00 -1.09 4.29
CA LEU A 12 -36.74 -1.08 3.52
C LEU A 12 -36.43 -2.42 2.83
N GLU A 13 -37.27 -3.44 2.99
CA GLU A 13 -37.09 -4.74 2.32
C GLU A 13 -37.97 -4.93 1.08
N GLU A 14 -39.00 -4.11 0.86
CA GLU A 14 -39.88 -4.26 -0.31
C GLU A 14 -39.32 -3.62 -1.59
N ASP A 15 -38.48 -2.59 -1.50
CA ASP A 15 -37.89 -1.92 -2.69
C ASP A 15 -36.68 -2.68 -3.30
N LEU A 16 -36.16 -3.71 -2.61
CA LEU A 16 -35.04 -4.53 -3.10
C LEU A 16 -35.49 -5.79 -3.86
N ILE A 17 -36.76 -6.16 -3.76
CA ILE A 17 -37.31 -7.37 -4.40
C ILE A 17 -37.86 -7.06 -5.81
N GLU A 18 -38.35 -5.83 -6.04
CA GLU A 18 -38.90 -5.43 -7.35
C GLU A 18 -37.83 -5.24 -8.44
N ASN A 19 -36.59 -4.88 -8.05
CA ASN A 19 -35.48 -4.72 -9.00
C ASN A 19 -34.76 -6.03 -9.36
N LYS A 20 -35.00 -7.14 -8.63
CA LYS A 20 -34.44 -8.46 -8.97
C LYS A 20 -35.30 -9.26 -9.96
N GLN A 21 -36.53 -8.84 -10.24
CA GLN A 21 -37.43 -9.54 -11.18
C GLN A 21 -37.40 -8.99 -12.62
N LYS A 22 -36.67 -7.89 -12.89
CA LYS A 22 -36.54 -7.31 -14.25
C LYS A 22 -35.31 -7.76 -15.05
N ILE A 23 -34.35 -8.47 -14.45
CA ILE A 23 -33.08 -8.83 -15.13
C ILE A 23 -33.07 -10.28 -15.64
N ASN A 24 -34.05 -11.11 -15.26
CA ASN A 24 -34.01 -12.56 -15.53
C ASN A 24 -35.06 -13.04 -16.56
N LYS A 25 -35.15 -12.38 -17.72
CA LYS A 25 -36.13 -12.76 -18.76
C LYS A 25 -35.68 -12.67 -20.22
N ASN A 26 -34.38 -12.74 -20.50
CA ASN A 26 -33.87 -12.89 -21.87
C ASN A 26 -32.76 -13.93 -21.92
N ASN A 27 -33.11 -15.22 -21.92
CA ASN A 27 -32.34 -16.34 -22.50
C ASN A 27 -33.04 -17.66 -22.16
N LEU A 28 -33.97 -18.09 -23.02
CA LEU A 28 -34.39 -19.50 -23.14
C LEU A 28 -35.33 -19.59 -24.35
N GLU A 29 -34.75 -19.85 -25.52
CA GLU A 29 -35.41 -20.49 -26.65
C GLU A 29 -34.30 -20.95 -27.59
N ASN A 30 -34.08 -22.27 -27.64
CA ASN A 30 -33.88 -23.02 -28.87
C ASN A 30 -33.74 -24.50 -28.49
N ASP A 31 -34.83 -25.20 -28.78
CA ASP A 31 -35.00 -26.63 -28.65
C ASP A 31 -34.06 -27.40 -29.56
N LEU A 32 -33.67 -28.57 -29.06
CA LEU A 32 -33.09 -29.67 -29.80
C LEU A 32 -34.18 -30.33 -30.64
N GLU A 33 -33.92 -30.56 -31.93
CA GLU A 33 -34.15 -31.85 -32.62
C GLU A 33 -33.65 -31.79 -34.08
N ASN A 34 -32.78 -32.75 -34.43
CA ASN A 34 -32.72 -33.58 -35.65
C ASN A 34 -32.72 -32.89 -37.05
N ASP A 35 -31.99 -33.32 -38.08
CA ASP A 35 -31.04 -34.40 -38.37
C ASP A 35 -30.59 -34.17 -39.84
N SER A 36 -29.54 -34.86 -40.29
CA SER A 36 -29.17 -35.16 -41.69
C SER A 36 -28.45 -34.11 -42.58
N GLN A 37 -27.16 -34.40 -42.80
CA GLN A 37 -26.43 -34.55 -44.07
C GLN A 37 -26.73 -33.69 -45.33
N SER A 38 -25.61 -33.26 -45.92
CA SER A 38 -25.29 -33.14 -47.37
C SER A 38 -25.23 -31.74 -48.01
N ASP A 39 -24.00 -31.42 -48.42
CA ASP A 39 -23.53 -30.80 -49.66
C ASP A 39 -24.21 -29.59 -50.34
N SER A 40 -23.29 -28.70 -50.75
CA SER A 40 -23.33 -27.82 -51.93
C SER A 40 -23.90 -26.39 -51.79
N GLN A 41 -22.94 -25.45 -51.70
CA GLN A 41 -22.69 -24.46 -52.74
C GLN A 41 -23.76 -23.38 -52.99
N TYR A 42 -23.89 -22.36 -52.13
CA TYR A 42 -24.36 -21.03 -52.55
C TYR A 42 -23.67 -19.87 -51.81
N ASN A 43 -22.87 -19.11 -52.56
CA ASN A 43 -22.24 -17.85 -52.15
C ASN A 43 -23.28 -16.72 -52.17
N VAL A 44 -23.64 -16.18 -50.99
CA VAL A 44 -24.36 -14.91 -50.87
C VAL A 44 -23.46 -13.90 -50.16
N LYS A 45 -23.04 -12.87 -50.90
CA LYS A 45 -22.28 -11.72 -50.38
C LYS A 45 -23.11 -10.97 -49.34
N ARG A 46 -22.70 -11.03 -48.06
CA ARG A 46 -23.16 -10.09 -47.02
C ARG A 46 -22.27 -8.84 -47.00
N PRO A 47 -22.82 -7.63 -46.88
CA PRO A 47 -22.03 -6.42 -46.73
C PRO A 47 -21.26 -6.44 -45.40
N LYS A 48 -19.97 -6.08 -45.46
CA LYS A 48 -19.13 -5.80 -44.28
C LYS A 48 -19.69 -4.57 -43.58
N ILE A 49 -20.36 -4.77 -42.44
CA ILE A 49 -20.55 -3.69 -41.47
C ILE A 49 -19.28 -3.66 -40.62
N GLU A 50 -18.44 -2.65 -40.86
CA GLU A 50 -17.31 -2.30 -40.01
C GLU A 50 -17.82 -1.87 -38.63
N LEU A 51 -17.86 -2.82 -37.70
CA LEU A 51 -17.91 -2.55 -36.25
C LEU A 51 -16.47 -2.45 -35.74
N LYS A 52 -15.76 -1.39 -36.13
CA LYS A 52 -14.42 -1.06 -35.62
C LYS A 52 -14.31 0.44 -35.32
N SER A 53 -15.01 0.91 -34.30
CA SER A 53 -14.71 2.24 -33.72
C SER A 53 -15.34 2.55 -32.36
N LYS A 54 -16.16 1.67 -31.76
CA LYS A 54 -16.83 1.98 -30.46
C LYS A 54 -16.43 1.11 -29.27
N ASN A 55 -15.68 0.02 -29.46
CA ASN A 55 -15.30 -0.85 -28.34
C ASN A 55 -14.02 -0.43 -27.60
N LYS A 56 -13.22 0.50 -28.15
CA LYS A 56 -11.99 0.96 -27.48
C LYS A 56 -12.21 2.03 -26.41
N GLU A 57 -13.35 2.71 -26.43
CA GLU A 57 -13.67 3.77 -25.46
C GLU A 57 -14.46 3.24 -24.25
N ILE A 58 -15.10 2.08 -24.35
CA ILE A 58 -15.92 1.49 -23.28
C ILE A 58 -15.09 0.52 -22.40
N GLU A 59 -13.95 0.02 -22.88
CA GLU A 59 -12.99 -0.78 -22.07
C GLU A 59 -12.07 0.08 -21.16
N LYS A 60 -12.20 1.41 -21.17
CA LYS A 60 -11.55 2.30 -20.19
C LYS A 60 -12.37 2.47 -18.91
N GLN A 61 -13.02 1.40 -18.45
CA GLN A 61 -13.54 1.34 -17.10
C GLN A 61 -12.32 1.10 -16.20
N PHE A 62 -11.73 2.20 -15.70
CA PHE A 62 -10.45 2.28 -15.00
C PHE A 62 -10.18 1.07 -14.13
N ASP A 63 -9.21 0.26 -14.53
CA ASP A 63 -8.51 -0.57 -13.55
C ASP A 63 -7.91 0.42 -12.54
N ASN A 64 -8.26 0.27 -11.25
CA ASN A 64 -7.89 1.24 -10.22
C ASN A 64 -6.37 1.24 -9.92
N PHE A 65 -5.60 0.40 -10.64
CA PHE A 65 -4.18 0.18 -10.45
C PHE A 65 -3.40 0.72 -11.65
N GLU A 66 -2.59 1.73 -11.42
CA GLU A 66 -1.64 2.25 -12.40
C GLU A 66 -0.22 1.94 -11.94
N TRP A 67 0.44 1.00 -12.62
CA TRP A 67 1.84 0.64 -12.35
C TRP A 67 2.80 1.37 -13.27
N LYS A 68 3.89 1.89 -12.69
CA LYS A 68 5.04 2.46 -13.39
C LYS A 68 6.32 1.74 -12.98
N PHE A 69 7.27 1.68 -13.89
CA PHE A 69 8.61 1.13 -13.65
C PHE A 69 9.63 2.19 -14.00
N GLU A 70 10.55 2.42 -13.09
CA GLU A 70 11.66 3.34 -13.30
C GLU A 70 12.93 2.74 -12.72
N GLU A 71 13.96 2.57 -13.55
CA GLU A 71 15.19 1.87 -13.21
C GLU A 71 14.95 0.53 -12.46
N THR A 72 15.08 0.54 -11.13
CA THR A 72 14.97 -0.60 -10.21
C THR A 72 13.90 -0.39 -9.13
N ILE A 73 12.98 0.56 -9.35
CA ILE A 73 11.76 0.74 -8.56
C ILE A 73 10.51 0.47 -9.40
N MET A 74 9.48 0.02 -8.71
CA MET A 74 8.13 -0.07 -9.24
C MET A 74 7.20 0.79 -8.39
N ILE A 75 6.28 1.51 -9.02
CA ILE A 75 5.39 2.47 -8.39
C ILE A 75 3.95 2.10 -8.72
N LEU A 76 3.10 1.95 -7.72
CA LEU A 76 1.65 1.81 -7.89
C LEU A 76 0.96 3.10 -7.48
N ASN A 77 0.10 3.61 -8.36
CA ASN A 77 -0.94 4.58 -8.04
C ASN A 77 -2.28 3.84 -7.96
N TYR A 78 -2.85 3.74 -6.76
CA TYR A 78 -4.18 3.18 -6.55
C TYR A 78 -5.23 4.29 -6.41
N LYS A 79 -6.30 4.25 -7.21
CA LYS A 79 -7.38 5.27 -7.24
C LYS A 79 -6.86 6.71 -7.44
N THR A 80 -5.77 6.87 -8.18
CA THR A 80 -5.16 8.17 -8.54
C THR A 80 -4.91 9.10 -7.33
N PRO A 81 -3.85 8.86 -6.54
CA PRO A 81 -3.56 9.66 -5.36
C PRO A 81 -3.29 11.13 -5.68
N SER A 82 -3.97 12.04 -4.99
CA SER A 82 -3.70 13.48 -5.10
C SER A 82 -2.37 13.87 -4.44
N SER A 83 -1.72 14.89 -4.99
CA SER A 83 -0.56 15.55 -4.38
C SER A 83 -0.91 16.17 -3.02
N SER A 84 0.05 16.22 -2.11
CA SER A 84 -0.14 16.85 -0.79
C SER A 84 1.17 17.33 -0.19
N SER A 85 1.10 18.40 0.61
CA SER A 85 2.22 18.86 1.43
C SER A 85 2.42 18.01 2.69
N LYS A 86 1.50 17.09 3.01
CA LYS A 86 1.60 16.22 4.19
C LYS A 86 1.62 14.76 3.75
N ILE A 87 2.69 14.06 4.10
CA ILE A 87 2.86 12.65 3.76
C ILE A 87 2.75 11.80 5.02
N ALA A 88 1.81 10.86 5.01
CA ALA A 88 1.78 9.76 5.97
C ALA A 88 2.38 8.56 5.27
N SER A 89 3.63 8.24 5.58
CA SER A 89 4.37 7.18 4.91
C SER A 89 4.59 5.96 5.80
N PHE A 90 4.61 4.78 5.20
CA PHE A 90 4.64 3.50 5.91
C PHE A 90 5.57 2.51 5.21
N ASP A 91 6.22 1.61 5.96
CA ASP A 91 6.63 0.33 5.42
C ASP A 91 5.41 -0.60 5.22
N LEU A 92 5.58 -1.70 4.48
CA LEU A 92 4.53 -2.68 4.24
C LEU A 92 4.62 -3.88 5.19
N ASP A 93 5.74 -4.61 5.15
CA ASP A 93 5.88 -5.92 5.75
C ASP A 93 6.19 -5.78 7.25
N HIS A 94 5.44 -6.46 8.11
CA HIS A 94 5.46 -6.30 9.57
C HIS A 94 5.13 -4.88 10.09
N THR A 95 4.62 -4.01 9.20
CA THR A 95 4.17 -2.65 9.54
C THR A 95 2.69 -2.45 9.27
N LEU A 96 2.25 -2.69 8.03
CA LEU A 96 0.83 -2.66 7.65
C LEU A 96 0.24 -4.06 7.61
N VAL A 97 1.00 -5.02 7.10
CA VAL A 97 0.60 -6.40 6.94
C VAL A 97 1.64 -7.35 7.52
N LYS A 98 1.26 -8.59 7.81
CA LYS A 98 2.17 -9.67 8.19
C LYS A 98 1.75 -10.97 7.52
N PRO A 99 2.63 -11.98 7.39
CA PRO A 99 2.24 -13.28 6.86
C PRO A 99 1.17 -13.94 7.74
N LYS A 100 0.05 -14.34 7.13
CA LYS A 100 -1.05 -15.04 7.81
C LYS A 100 -0.62 -16.41 8.33
N SER A 101 0.34 -17.03 7.64
CA SER A 101 0.92 -18.32 8.01
C SER A 101 1.83 -18.28 9.24
N GLY A 102 2.12 -17.10 9.79
CA GLY A 102 3.03 -16.91 10.93
C GLY A 102 4.52 -16.99 10.58
N GLY A 103 4.86 -17.11 9.29
CA GLY A 103 6.23 -17.04 8.81
C GLY A 103 6.82 -15.63 8.90
N ILE A 104 8.14 -15.51 8.72
CA ILE A 104 8.82 -14.20 8.58
C ILE A 104 8.50 -13.58 7.21
N PHE A 105 8.40 -14.41 6.17
CA PHE A 105 8.10 -14.01 4.80
C PHE A 105 6.81 -14.70 4.33
N PRO A 106 6.03 -14.06 3.44
CA PRO A 106 4.84 -14.67 2.84
C PRO A 106 5.22 -15.88 1.98
N LYS A 107 4.35 -16.89 1.96
CA LYS A 107 4.50 -18.07 1.09
C LYS A 107 3.93 -17.87 -0.32
N ASP A 108 2.93 -17.00 -0.46
CA ASP A 108 2.26 -16.67 -1.72
C ASP A 108 1.58 -15.29 -1.65
N SER A 109 0.88 -14.88 -2.72
CA SER A 109 0.23 -13.56 -2.84
C SER A 109 -0.96 -13.34 -1.89
N PHE A 110 -1.48 -14.40 -1.28
CA PHE A 110 -2.61 -14.39 -0.35
C PHE A 110 -2.17 -14.65 1.09
N ASP A 111 -0.91 -15.02 1.32
CA ASP A 111 -0.32 -15.20 2.64
C ASP A 111 0.01 -13.85 3.30
N TRP A 112 -1.03 -13.07 3.55
CA TRP A 112 -0.94 -11.83 4.31
C TRP A 112 -2.24 -11.58 5.09
N GLU A 113 -2.11 -10.88 6.21
CA GLU A 113 -3.22 -10.30 6.95
C GLU A 113 -2.81 -8.92 7.48
N ILE A 114 -3.80 -8.08 7.78
CA ILE A 114 -3.54 -6.78 8.40
C ILE A 114 -2.85 -6.97 9.76
N LEU A 115 -1.82 -6.19 10.06
CA LEU A 115 -1.07 -6.32 11.32
C LEU A 115 -1.98 -6.02 12.53
N TYR A 116 -2.71 -4.90 12.46
CA TYR A 116 -3.69 -4.47 13.46
C TYR A 116 -4.96 -3.96 12.77
N ASN A 117 -6.14 -4.35 13.25
CA ASN A 117 -7.42 -3.95 12.65
C ASN A 117 -7.63 -2.42 12.60
N VAL A 118 -7.02 -1.67 13.53
CA VAL A 118 -7.09 -0.21 13.61
C VAL A 118 -6.38 0.50 12.45
N ILE A 119 -5.52 -0.20 11.69
CA ILE A 119 -4.76 0.36 10.56
C ILE A 119 -5.71 0.94 9.51
N TYR A 120 -6.76 0.21 9.13
CA TYR A 120 -7.76 0.70 8.18
C TYR A 120 -8.35 2.05 8.58
N GLN A 121 -8.70 2.20 9.86
CA GLN A 121 -9.28 3.43 10.40
C GLN A 121 -8.25 4.56 10.46
N LYS A 122 -7.00 4.27 10.87
CA LYS A 122 -5.93 5.28 10.95
C LYS A 122 -5.55 5.77 9.55
N LEU A 123 -5.39 4.90 8.55
CA LEU A 123 -5.10 5.31 7.17
C LEU A 123 -6.21 6.20 6.61
N GLN A 124 -7.48 5.80 6.76
CA GLN A 124 -8.64 6.60 6.36
C GLN A 124 -8.69 7.95 7.08
N LEU A 125 -8.38 7.98 8.38
CA LEU A 125 -8.34 9.21 9.18
C LEU A 125 -7.28 10.18 8.66
N PHE A 126 -6.05 9.72 8.41
CA PHE A 126 -4.99 10.56 7.89
C PHE A 126 -5.31 11.06 6.48
N TYR A 127 -5.88 10.21 5.62
CA TYR A 127 -6.38 10.62 4.31
C TYR A 127 -7.44 11.73 4.42
N SER A 128 -8.43 11.57 5.31
CA SER A 128 -9.47 12.58 5.56
C SER A 128 -8.91 13.90 6.10
N LYS A 129 -7.75 13.87 6.75
CA LYS A 129 -7.00 15.04 7.22
C LYS A 129 -6.12 15.67 6.12
N GLY A 130 -6.22 15.20 4.88
CA GLY A 130 -5.48 15.72 3.74
C GLY A 130 -4.03 15.24 3.65
N PHE A 131 -3.71 14.09 4.26
CA PHE A 131 -2.43 13.44 4.02
C PHE A 131 -2.50 12.60 2.76
N LYS A 132 -1.42 12.64 1.96
CA LYS A 132 -1.17 11.60 0.97
C LYS A 132 -0.62 10.37 1.69
N ILE A 133 -1.23 9.22 1.43
CA ILE A 133 -0.84 7.93 2.02
C ILE A 133 0.17 7.26 1.08
N VAL A 134 1.39 7.05 1.56
CA VAL A 134 2.49 6.50 0.76
C VAL A 134 3.08 5.27 1.44
N ILE A 135 3.44 4.25 0.68
CA ILE A 135 4.12 3.06 1.19
C ILE A 135 5.49 2.96 0.51
N PHE A 136 6.54 2.74 1.29
CA PHE A 136 7.91 2.50 0.80
C PHE A 136 8.36 1.13 1.29
N THR A 137 8.51 0.16 0.38
CA THR A 137 8.84 -1.24 0.73
C THR A 137 10.09 -1.75 0.01
N ASN A 138 10.91 -2.52 0.72
CA ASN A 138 12.15 -3.12 0.22
C ASN A 138 11.91 -4.58 -0.22
N GLN A 139 11.85 -4.88 -1.53
CA GLN A 139 11.51 -6.20 -2.08
C GLN A 139 12.64 -6.84 -2.92
N SER A 140 13.83 -6.97 -2.34
CA SER A 140 15.06 -7.42 -3.03
C SER A 140 15.11 -8.90 -3.45
N GLU A 141 14.05 -9.68 -3.22
CA GLU A 141 13.99 -11.11 -3.56
C GLU A 141 13.29 -11.38 -4.90
N ILE A 142 12.87 -10.32 -5.60
CA ILE A 142 12.13 -10.38 -6.87
C ILE A 142 12.88 -11.07 -8.01
N ARG A 143 14.20 -11.22 -7.91
CA ARG A 143 15.02 -11.97 -8.88
C ARG A 143 14.63 -13.45 -9.01
N ARG A 144 13.90 -14.02 -8.04
CA ARG A 144 13.34 -15.38 -8.17
C ARG A 144 12.08 -15.34 -9.05
N LYS A 145 12.01 -16.22 -10.06
CA LYS A 145 10.86 -16.34 -10.98
C LYS A 145 9.55 -16.45 -10.20
N GLY A 146 8.57 -15.61 -10.54
CA GLY A 146 7.24 -15.57 -9.89
C GLY A 146 7.15 -14.76 -8.60
N THR A 147 8.28 -14.34 -8.00
CA THR A 147 8.25 -13.46 -6.81
C THR A 147 7.78 -12.06 -7.17
N PHE A 148 8.04 -11.62 -8.41
CA PHE A 148 7.57 -10.35 -8.93
C PHE A 148 6.04 -10.25 -8.92
N GLU A 149 5.34 -11.16 -9.62
CA GLU A 149 3.88 -11.23 -9.65
C GLU A 149 3.31 -11.44 -8.24
N MET A 150 4.00 -12.21 -7.40
CA MET A 150 3.58 -12.43 -6.02
C MET A 150 3.51 -11.13 -5.23
N VAL A 151 4.58 -10.32 -5.29
CA VAL A 151 4.64 -9.01 -4.62
C VAL A 151 3.61 -8.05 -5.21
N LYS A 152 3.52 -7.97 -6.53
CA LYS A 152 2.56 -7.11 -7.24
C LYS A 152 1.12 -7.41 -6.83
N ASN A 153 0.70 -8.67 -6.94
CA ASN A 153 -0.66 -9.10 -6.60
C ASN A 153 -0.97 -8.89 -5.10
N ARG A 154 0.02 -9.10 -4.21
CA ARG A 154 -0.15 -8.85 -2.79
C ARG A 154 -0.40 -7.37 -2.49
N ILE A 155 0.35 -6.48 -3.13
CA ILE A 155 0.15 -5.03 -3.00
C ILE A 155 -1.22 -4.62 -3.54
N GLU A 156 -1.63 -5.15 -4.71
CA GLU A 156 -2.96 -4.91 -5.28
C GLU A 156 -4.07 -5.40 -4.36
N HIS A 157 -3.95 -6.61 -3.81
CA HIS A 157 -4.91 -7.14 -2.83
C HIS A 157 -5.02 -6.24 -1.60
N PHE A 158 -3.89 -5.86 -0.99
CA PHE A 158 -3.89 -4.94 0.14
C PHE A 158 -4.56 -3.60 -0.22
N ALA A 159 -4.14 -2.96 -1.32
CA ALA A 159 -4.70 -1.70 -1.79
C ALA A 159 -6.21 -1.79 -2.05
N SER A 160 -6.69 -2.92 -2.62
CA SER A 160 -8.10 -3.17 -2.88
C SER A 160 -8.98 -3.20 -1.63
N THR A 161 -8.38 -3.48 -0.46
CA THR A 161 -9.10 -3.43 0.83
C THR A 161 -9.28 -2.00 1.35
N LEU A 162 -8.67 -0.99 0.71
CA LEU A 162 -8.74 0.41 1.12
C LEU A 162 -9.77 1.19 0.30
N ASN A 163 -10.53 2.04 0.99
CA ASN A 163 -11.54 2.90 0.35
C ASN A 163 -10.98 4.25 -0.13
N HIS A 164 -9.70 4.51 0.10
CA HIS A 164 -9.02 5.74 -0.31
C HIS A 164 -7.81 5.45 -1.22
N PRO A 165 -7.31 6.45 -1.97
CA PRO A 165 -6.10 6.31 -2.76
C PRO A 165 -4.86 6.06 -1.90
N ILE A 166 -3.90 5.30 -2.46
CA ILE A 166 -2.56 5.13 -1.91
C ILE A 166 -1.52 5.13 -3.04
N GLN A 167 -0.29 5.50 -2.72
CA GLN A 167 0.85 5.34 -3.61
C GLN A 167 1.86 4.38 -3.00
N VAL A 168 2.38 3.41 -3.76
CA VAL A 168 3.33 2.41 -3.26
C VAL A 168 4.60 2.43 -4.08
N PHE A 169 5.75 2.62 -3.43
CA PHE A 169 7.08 2.53 -4.00
C PHE A 169 7.74 1.24 -3.54
N VAL A 170 8.21 0.45 -4.51
CA VAL A 170 8.79 -0.87 -4.30
C VAL A 170 10.22 -0.86 -4.80
N SER A 171 11.22 -0.93 -3.91
CA SER A 171 12.61 -1.11 -4.33
C SER A 171 12.86 -2.58 -4.67
N LEU A 172 13.24 -2.87 -5.91
CA LEU A 172 13.40 -4.24 -6.42
C LEU A 172 14.81 -4.81 -6.14
N GLU A 173 15.77 -3.95 -5.82
CA GLU A 173 17.19 -4.30 -5.76
C GLU A 173 17.89 -3.78 -4.50
N LYS A 174 19.14 -4.23 -4.27
CA LYS A 174 20.00 -3.71 -3.19
C LYS A 174 20.85 -2.54 -3.70
N ASP A 175 20.19 -1.44 -4.02
CA ASP A 175 20.83 -0.29 -4.65
C ASP A 175 20.41 1.05 -4.04
N LYS A 176 20.58 2.14 -4.81
CA LYS A 176 20.28 3.51 -4.39
C LYS A 176 18.82 3.73 -4.01
N PHE A 177 17.86 2.91 -4.44
CA PHE A 177 16.46 3.05 -4.06
C PHE A 177 16.08 2.29 -2.79
N ARG A 178 16.96 1.39 -2.30
CA ARG A 178 16.68 0.62 -1.10
C ARG A 178 16.82 1.48 0.16
N LYS A 179 15.82 1.42 1.06
CA LYS A 179 15.93 2.03 2.40
C LYS A 179 17.17 1.46 3.13
N PRO A 180 17.99 2.29 3.79
CA PRO A 180 17.69 3.64 4.28
C PRO A 180 18.02 4.81 3.31
N SER A 181 18.35 4.53 2.05
CA SER A 181 18.53 5.60 1.06
C SER A 181 17.23 6.36 0.81
N ILE A 182 17.32 7.67 0.63
CA ILE A 182 16.17 8.57 0.43
C ILE A 182 15.70 8.65 -1.03
N LYS A 183 16.28 7.89 -1.96
CA LYS A 183 15.96 8.06 -3.40
C LYS A 183 14.50 7.79 -3.75
N MET A 184 13.82 6.86 -3.08
CA MET A 184 12.36 6.70 -3.28
C MET A 184 11.58 7.93 -2.81
N TRP A 185 12.01 8.56 -1.70
CA TRP A 185 11.40 9.81 -1.22
C TRP A 185 11.67 10.97 -2.19
N ASN A 186 12.89 11.11 -2.69
CA ASN A 186 13.21 12.14 -3.66
C ASN A 186 12.41 11.96 -4.95
N TYR A 187 12.15 10.73 -5.38
CA TYR A 187 11.28 10.46 -6.53
C TYR A 187 9.83 10.85 -6.23
N LEU A 188 9.32 10.54 -5.02
CA LEU A 188 8.03 11.03 -4.57
C LEU A 188 7.95 12.56 -4.69
N GLU A 189 8.93 13.28 -4.13
CA GLU A 189 8.93 14.74 -4.07
C GLU A 189 9.03 15.39 -5.46
N ASN A 190 9.88 14.85 -6.35
CA ASN A 190 10.17 15.49 -7.63
C ASN A 190 9.23 15.08 -8.77
N GLU A 191 8.76 13.83 -8.78
CA GLU A 191 8.09 13.25 -9.96
C GLU A 191 6.64 12.84 -9.68
N GLU A 192 6.31 12.52 -8.43
CA GLU A 192 5.04 11.89 -8.08
C GLU A 192 4.19 12.71 -7.10
N ASN A 193 4.60 13.94 -6.76
CA ASN A 193 3.84 14.85 -5.89
C ASN A 193 3.53 16.20 -6.54
N GLU A 194 3.59 16.25 -7.88
CA GLU A 194 3.41 17.48 -8.66
C GLU A 194 4.30 18.61 -8.13
N GLU A 195 3.91 19.88 -8.31
CA GLU A 195 4.65 21.04 -7.79
C GLU A 195 4.37 21.32 -6.29
N ILE A 196 3.72 20.40 -5.57
CA ILE A 196 3.40 20.59 -4.15
C ILE A 196 4.59 20.21 -3.28
N ARG A 197 5.22 21.24 -2.69
CA ARG A 197 6.30 21.05 -1.71
C ARG A 197 5.83 20.32 -0.46
N ILE A 198 6.58 19.30 -0.04
CA ILE A 198 6.30 18.52 1.17
C ILE A 198 6.78 19.28 2.43
N ASP A 199 5.91 19.36 3.43
CA ASP A 199 6.22 19.83 4.78
C ASP A 199 6.73 18.65 5.62
N LEU A 200 8.05 18.55 5.74
CA LEU A 200 8.72 17.48 6.48
C LEU A 200 8.29 17.43 7.95
N LYS A 201 8.00 18.57 8.58
CA LYS A 201 7.60 18.63 10.00
C LYS A 201 6.21 18.08 10.25
N LYS A 202 5.35 18.09 9.24
CA LYS A 202 4.00 17.52 9.29
C LYS A 202 3.92 16.12 8.71
N SER A 203 5.03 15.62 8.15
CA SER A 203 5.12 14.30 7.54
C SER A 203 5.82 13.34 8.49
N PHE A 204 5.54 12.05 8.34
CA PHE A 204 6.11 11.03 9.21
C PHE A 204 6.23 9.69 8.48
N PHE A 205 7.13 8.84 8.97
CA PHE A 205 7.29 7.47 8.51
C PHE A 205 7.02 6.48 9.65
N VAL A 206 6.28 5.41 9.35
CA VAL A 206 6.04 4.29 10.27
C VAL A 206 6.70 3.04 9.72
N GLY A 207 7.50 2.34 10.53
CA GLY A 207 8.16 1.11 10.10
C GLY A 207 8.65 0.24 11.26
N ASP A 208 8.74 -1.06 11.06
CA ASP A 208 9.12 -2.04 12.07
C ASP A 208 10.65 -2.15 12.24
N ALA A 209 11.42 -1.84 11.18
CA ALA A 209 12.87 -1.86 11.19
C ALA A 209 13.46 -0.63 11.93
N ALA A 210 13.26 -0.61 13.24
CA ALA A 210 13.61 0.50 14.14
C ALA A 210 14.92 0.29 14.92
N GLY A 211 15.65 -0.80 14.68
CA GLY A 211 16.91 -1.10 15.36
C GLY A 211 16.78 -1.54 16.81
N ARG A 212 15.60 -2.00 17.24
CA ARG A 212 15.40 -2.62 18.56
C ARG A 212 16.10 -3.97 18.60
N LYS A 213 16.30 -4.53 19.81
CA LYS A 213 17.05 -5.79 20.02
C LYS A 213 16.52 -6.98 19.19
N LYS A 214 15.22 -6.99 18.87
CA LYS A 214 14.57 -8.05 18.08
C LYS A 214 14.34 -7.66 16.62
N ASP A 215 14.62 -6.41 16.24
CA ASP A 215 14.41 -5.96 14.87
C ASP A 215 15.52 -6.53 13.99
N PHE A 216 15.15 -6.97 12.79
CA PHE A 216 16.11 -7.49 11.81
C PHE A 216 17.08 -6.41 11.32
N SER A 217 16.63 -5.15 11.28
CA SER A 217 17.44 -4.01 10.85
C SER A 217 16.96 -2.68 11.46
N ASN A 218 17.63 -1.59 11.10
CA ASN A 218 17.22 -0.22 11.42
C ASN A 218 16.95 0.62 10.17
N SER A 219 16.61 -0.02 9.04
CA SER A 219 16.48 0.66 7.75
C SER A 219 15.37 1.70 7.73
N ASP A 220 14.28 1.47 8.46
CA ASP A 220 13.12 2.37 8.47
C ASP A 220 13.38 3.60 9.32
N LEU A 221 13.97 3.40 10.51
CA LEU A 221 14.42 4.51 11.35
C LEU A 221 15.40 5.40 10.60
N LYS A 222 16.44 4.80 10.01
CA LYS A 222 17.45 5.56 9.25
C LYS A 222 16.89 6.22 8.00
N PHE A 223 15.91 5.61 7.34
CA PHE A 223 15.22 6.23 6.21
C PHE A 223 14.54 7.53 6.63
N ALA A 224 13.77 7.50 7.73
CA ALA A 224 13.10 8.68 8.28
C ALA A 224 14.10 9.76 8.74
N GLU A 225 15.17 9.36 9.45
CA GLU A 225 16.24 10.27 9.89
C GLU A 225 16.95 10.95 8.71
N ASN A 226 17.26 10.20 7.66
CA ASN A 226 17.93 10.74 6.47
C ASN A 226 17.06 11.72 5.68
N ILE A 227 15.74 11.56 5.72
CA ILE A 227 14.78 12.51 5.13
C ILE A 227 14.60 13.72 6.05
N GLY A 228 14.66 13.51 7.37
CA GLY A 228 14.35 14.53 8.37
C GLY A 228 12.86 14.61 8.71
N ILE A 229 12.15 13.48 8.70
CA ILE A 229 10.74 13.36 9.11
C ILE A 229 10.61 12.57 10.41
N GLU A 230 9.48 12.75 11.08
CA GLU A 230 9.19 12.06 12.34
C GLU A 230 9.04 10.54 12.12
N PHE A 231 9.57 9.73 13.03
CA PHE A 231 9.53 8.27 12.95
C PHE A 231 8.69 7.65 14.08
N TYR A 232 7.94 6.61 13.73
CA TYR A 232 7.21 5.76 14.68
C TYR A 232 7.37 4.28 14.35
N THR A 233 7.40 3.44 15.37
CA THR A 233 7.15 2.00 15.20
C THR A 233 5.65 1.74 15.00
N PRO A 234 5.23 0.58 14.42
CA PRO A 234 3.81 0.24 14.28
C PRO A 234 3.07 0.27 15.62
N GLU A 235 3.68 -0.22 16.69
CA GLU A 235 3.09 -0.26 18.02
C GLU A 235 2.82 1.15 18.56
N GLN A 236 3.82 2.04 18.48
CA GLN A 236 3.68 3.45 18.87
C GLN A 236 2.58 4.17 18.10
N PHE A 237 2.44 3.90 16.80
CA PHE A 237 1.54 4.67 15.94
C PHE A 237 0.11 4.14 15.94
N PHE A 238 -0.06 2.82 15.91
CA PHE A 238 -1.37 2.18 15.80
C PHE A 238 -1.95 1.78 17.16
N LEU A 239 -1.11 1.45 18.14
CA LEU A 239 -1.54 1.02 19.48
C LEU A 239 -1.29 2.08 20.57
N ASP A 240 -0.79 3.26 20.16
CA ASP A 240 -0.48 4.40 21.03
C ASP A 240 0.50 4.02 22.18
N GLU A 241 1.42 3.07 21.92
CA GLU A 241 2.47 2.70 22.88
C GLU A 241 3.46 3.85 23.12
N PRO A 242 3.98 3.99 24.35
CA PRO A 242 4.90 5.07 24.68
C PRO A 242 6.25 4.90 23.97
N LYS A 243 6.84 6.00 23.52
CA LYS A 243 8.22 5.99 23.03
C LYS A 243 9.18 5.53 24.15
N PRO A 244 10.15 4.66 23.85
CA PRO A 244 11.15 4.28 24.84
C PRO A 244 11.89 5.54 25.29
N LYS A 245 12.02 5.71 26.61
CA LYS A 245 12.76 6.84 27.16
C LYS A 245 14.17 6.83 26.59
N PRO A 246 14.70 7.98 26.10
CA PRO A 246 16.08 8.03 25.66
C PRO A 246 16.95 7.54 26.81
N LYS A 247 17.82 6.55 26.53
CA LYS A 247 18.82 6.14 27.51
C LYS A 247 19.70 7.36 27.74
N ILE A 248 19.56 7.98 28.90
CA ILE A 248 20.53 8.95 29.38
C ILE A 248 21.81 8.13 29.54
N ILE A 249 22.72 8.25 28.57
CA ILE A 249 24.09 7.78 28.77
C ILE A 249 24.64 8.73 29.80
N GLN A 250 24.63 8.28 31.06
CA GLN A 250 25.34 8.93 32.13
C GLN A 250 26.82 8.72 31.84
N THR A 251 27.38 9.54 30.93
CA THR A 251 28.82 9.68 30.78
C THR A 251 29.33 10.13 32.14
N ASP A 252 30.05 9.25 32.85
CA ASP A 252 30.69 9.66 34.09
C ASP A 252 31.69 10.76 33.72
N ILE A 253 31.49 11.95 34.28
CA ILE A 253 32.29 13.17 34.00
C ILE A 253 33.77 12.92 34.32
N ARG A 254 34.07 11.87 35.09
CA ARG A 254 35.41 11.37 35.41
C ARG A 254 36.18 10.85 34.19
N ASP A 255 35.50 10.38 33.15
CA ASP A 255 36.16 9.88 31.94
C ASP A 255 36.80 11.01 31.10
N PHE A 256 36.42 12.27 31.33
CA PHE A 256 36.99 13.45 30.67
C PHE A 256 38.11 14.13 31.46
N PHE A 257 38.30 13.81 32.74
CA PHE A 257 39.34 14.40 33.59
C PHE A 257 40.36 13.36 34.03
N ILE A 258 41.16 12.86 33.09
CA ILE A 258 42.47 12.26 33.42
C ILE A 258 43.52 13.36 33.21
N PRO A 259 44.08 13.95 34.29
CA PRO A 259 45.18 14.89 34.15
C PRO A 259 46.38 14.16 33.57
N LYS A 260 46.91 14.65 32.43
CA LYS A 260 48.21 14.20 31.92
C LYS A 260 49.25 14.48 33.01
N LYS A 261 49.81 13.43 33.63
CA LYS A 261 50.99 13.56 34.48
C LYS A 261 52.13 14.16 33.65
N THR A 262 52.46 15.42 33.92
CA THR A 262 53.68 16.06 33.43
C THR A 262 54.87 15.40 34.12
N ASN A 263 55.62 14.57 33.40
CA ASN A 263 56.91 14.09 33.87
C ASN A 263 57.92 15.25 33.78
N SER A 264 58.04 16.02 34.86
CA SER A 264 59.20 16.88 35.09
C SER A 264 60.36 16.02 35.61
N LYS A 265 61.26 15.57 34.72
CA LYS A 265 62.60 15.17 35.16
C LYS A 265 63.44 16.43 35.34
N LYS A 266 63.69 16.77 36.61
CA LYS A 266 64.71 17.73 37.03
C LYS A 266 66.03 16.97 37.25
N LYS A 267 67.08 17.55 36.64
CA LYS A 267 68.53 17.41 36.90
C LYS A 267 69.17 16.06 36.61
#